data_AF-A0A965IG63-F1
#
_entry.id   AF-A0A965IG63-F1
#
_cell.length_a   1.000
_cell.length_b   1.000
_cell.length_c   1.000
_cell.angle_alpha   90.00
_cell.angle_beta   90.00
_cell.angle_gamma   90.00
#
_symmetry.space_group_name_H-M   'P 1'
#
loop_
_entity.id
_entity.type
_entity.pdbx_description
1 polymer ?
#
loop_
_entity_poly.entity_id
_entity_poly.type
_entity_poly.pdbx_seq_one_letter_code
_entity_poly.pdbx_strand_id
1 'polypeptide(L)' 'MPRGYVPDTGEVVWLEFDPQAGHERAGHRPVLVISPAGY' A
#
# COMPACT_ATOMS: atom_id res chain seq x y z
N MET A 1 -21.79 5.86 -7.63
CA MET A 1 -20.54 6.09 -6.88
C MET A 1 -19.46 5.27 -7.56
N PRO A 2 -18.31 5.84 -7.96
CA PRO A 2 -17.25 5.03 -8.56
C PRO A 2 -16.78 4.01 -7.52
N ARG A 3 -16.66 2.73 -7.92
CA ARG A 3 -16.01 1.73 -7.08
C ARG A 3 -14.57 2.19 -6.86
N GLY A 4 -14.18 2.34 -5.58
CA GLY A 4 -12.79 2.62 -5.23
C GLY A 4 -11.88 1.51 -5.76
N TYR A 5 -10.65 1.89 -6.09
CA TYR A 5 -9.60 0.92 -6.42
C TYR A 5 -9.26 0.10 -5.18
N VAL A 6 -9.22 -1.23 -5.32
CA VAL A 6 -8.76 -2.17 -4.30
C VAL A 6 -7.72 -3.06 -4.97
N PRO A 7 -6.43 -2.98 -4.57
CA PRO A 7 -5.39 -3.79 -5.17
C PRO A 7 -5.48 -5.25 -4.70
N ASP A 8 -5.07 -6.18 -5.56
CA ASP A 8 -4.97 -7.61 -5.25
C ASP A 8 -3.51 -8.06 -5.04
N THR A 9 -3.32 -9.31 -4.63
CA THR A 9 -2.00 -9.90 -4.37
C THR A 9 -1.11 -9.82 -5.61
N GLY A 10 0.14 -9.37 -5.42
CA GLY A 10 1.13 -9.27 -6.48
C GLY A 10 1.17 -7.90 -7.18
N GLU A 11 0.20 -7.01 -6.93
CA GLU A 11 0.25 -5.65 -7.45
C GLU A 11 1.26 -4.79 -6.67
N VAL A 12 1.90 -3.83 -7.37
CA VAL A 12 2.74 -2.81 -6.76
C VAL A 12 1.98 -1.49 -6.70
N VAL A 13 1.80 -0.95 -5.50
CA VAL A 13 1.11 0.32 -5.26
C VAL A 13 2.04 1.33 -4.60
N TRP A 14 1.73 2.62 -4.78
CA TRP A 14 2.44 3.69 -4.09
C TRP A 14 1.71 4.05 -2.81
N LEU A 15 2.46 4.17 -1.71
CA LEU A 15 1.94 4.58 -0.40
C LEU A 15 2.82 5.66 0.22
N GLU A 16 2.21 6.48 1.07
CA GLU A 16 2.87 7.47 1.91
C GLU A 16 3.06 6.89 3.31
N PHE A 17 4.28 6.99 3.84
CA PHE A 17 4.67 6.43 5.13
C PHE A 17 5.04 7.48 6.16
N ASP A 18 4.73 8.75 5.90
CA ASP A 18 4.91 9.83 6.85
C ASP A 18 3.61 10.15 7.62
N PRO A 19 3.70 10.37 8.95
CA PRO A 19 4.91 10.32 9.77
C PRO A 19 5.34 8.88 10.10
N GLN A 20 6.64 8.70 10.31
CA GLN A 20 7.24 7.44 10.77
C GLN A 20 7.85 7.57 12.17
N ALA A 21 7.90 6.46 12.92
CA ALA A 21 8.64 6.38 14.17
C ALA A 21 9.98 5.64 13.99
N GLY A 22 11.09 6.26 14.43
CA GLY A 22 12.40 5.61 14.45
C GLY A 22 12.88 5.14 13.07
N HIS A 23 13.08 3.84 12.92
CA HIS A 23 13.60 3.19 11.69
C HIS A 23 12.50 2.47 10.88
N GLU A 24 11.24 2.88 11.03
CA GLU A 24 10.14 2.45 10.16
C GLU A 24 10.39 2.88 8.69
N ARG A 25 9.45 2.54 7.80
CA ARG A 25 9.51 3.04 6.41
C ARG A 25 9.05 4.51 6.39
N ALA A 26 9.65 5.33 5.53
CA ALA A 26 9.40 6.79 5.45
C ALA A 26 8.93 7.21 4.05
N GLY A 27 8.19 8.29 3.92
CA GLY A 27 7.94 8.95 2.63
C GLY A 27 7.20 8.11 1.58
N HIS A 28 6.97 8.73 0.42
CA HIS A 28 6.28 8.11 -0.71
C HIS A 28 7.12 7.02 -1.41
N ARG A 29 6.68 5.76 -1.39
CA ARG A 29 7.43 4.64 -1.98
C ARG A 29 6.54 3.51 -2.51
N PRO A 30 7.03 2.72 -3.49
CA PRO A 30 6.32 1.55 -3.97
C PRO A 30 6.36 0.41 -2.95
N VAL A 31 5.25 -0.33 -2.84
CA VAL A 31 5.10 -1.54 -2.03
C VAL A 31 4.39 -2.65 -2.79
N LEU A 32 4.67 -3.90 -2.41
CA LEU A 32 4.03 -5.09 -2.95
C LEU A 32 2.84 -5.50 -2.07
N VAL A 33 1.68 -5.71 -2.68
CA VAL A 33 0.52 -6.28 -1.99
C VAL A 33 0.69 -7.79 -1.85
N ILE A 34 0.62 -8.30 -0.61
CA ILE A 34 0.86 -9.71 -0.28
C ILE A 34 -0.40 -10.47 0.13
N SER A 35 -1.55 -9.80 0.20
CA SER A 35 -2.83 -10.36 0.64
C SER A 35 -3.90 -10.21 -0.43
N PRO A 36 -4.83 -11.18 -0.56
CA PRO A 36 -5.89 -11.10 -1.56
C PRO A 36 -6.86 -9.96 -1.25
N ALA A 37 -7.44 -9.36 -2.29
CA ALA A 37 -8.43 -8.29 -2.17
C ALA A 37 -9.74 -8.75 -1.50
N GLY A 38 -10.05 -10.04 -1.58
CA GLY A 38 -11.17 -10.69 -0.89
C GLY A 38 -10.67 -11.85 -0.04
N TYR A 39 -11.08 -11.88 1.23
CA TYR A 39 -10.75 -12.92 2.19
C TYR A 39 -11.85 -13.99 2.25
#